data_AF-A0A1Y2D7J5-F1
#
_entry.id   AF-A0A1Y2D7J5-F1
#
_cell.length_a   1.000
_cell.length_b   1.000
_cell.length_c   1.000
_cell.angle_alpha   90.00
_cell.angle_beta   90.00
_cell.angle_gamma   90.00
#
_symmetry.space_group_name_H-M   'P 1'
#
loop_
_entity.id
_entity.type
_entity.pdbx_description
1 polymer ?
#
loop_
_entity_poly.entity_id
_entity_poly.type
_entity_poly.pdbx_seq_one_letter_code
_entity_poly.pdbx_strand_id
1 'polypeptide(L)'
;EDVCPVCKTDRFLNPKLRLMVSSCYHKMCESCMDRIFSLGPEPCPVCHTTIRKAHFKPQRFEDLGVQKELAIRKKMARTFNKTESDFVSSSAYNAYLEEVEE
;
A
#
# COMPACT_ATOMS: atom_id res chain seq x y z
N GLU A 1 -11.02 -11.16 3.93
CA GLU A 1 -10.50 -12.32 4.67
C GLU A 1 -8.96 -12.31 4.64
N ASP A 2 -8.32 -12.65 5.75
CA ASP A 2 -6.86 -12.64 5.91
C ASP A 2 -6.25 -14.00 5.50
N VAL A 3 -6.51 -14.36 4.25
CA VAL A 3 -6.08 -15.64 3.67
C VAL A 3 -5.04 -15.38 2.59
N CYS A 4 -3.96 -16.17 2.60
CA CYS A 4 -2.98 -16.12 1.52
C CYS A 4 -3.54 -16.79 0.24
N PRO A 5 -3.50 -16.15 -0.94
CA PRO A 5 -4.05 -16.71 -2.17
C PRO A 5 -3.27 -17.93 -2.69
N VAL A 6 -2.02 -18.12 -2.26
CA VAL A 6 -1.14 -19.19 -2.74
C VAL A 6 -1.28 -20.45 -1.89
N CYS A 7 -1.13 -20.33 -0.56
CA CYS A 7 -1.18 -21.47 0.36
C CYS A 7 -2.52 -21.68 1.05
N LYS A 8 -3.49 -20.77 0.83
CA LYS A 8 -4.85 -20.79 1.44
C LYS A 8 -4.84 -20.87 2.96
N THR A 9 -3.72 -20.53 3.60
CA THR A 9 -3.61 -20.48 5.06
C THR A 9 -4.20 -19.19 5.57
N ASP A 10 -5.02 -19.31 6.60
CA ASP A 10 -5.62 -18.20 7.34
C ASP A 10 -4.83 -17.93 8.63
N ARG A 11 -4.87 -16.69 9.08
CA ARG A 11 -4.37 -16.23 10.37
C ARG A 11 -5.07 -16.93 11.55
N PHE A 12 -6.30 -17.41 11.37
CA PHE A 12 -6.98 -18.22 12.40
C PHE A 12 -6.23 -19.50 12.74
N LEU A 13 -5.70 -20.19 11.72
CA LEU A 13 -4.95 -21.45 11.88
C LEU A 13 -3.51 -21.19 12.35
N ASN A 14 -2.94 -20.04 12.00
CA ASN A 14 -1.57 -19.67 12.34
C ASN A 14 -1.51 -18.20 12.80
N PRO A 15 -1.61 -17.93 14.12
CA PRO A 15 -1.61 -16.55 14.63
C PRO A 15 -0.27 -15.82 14.41
N LYS A 16 0.82 -16.55 14.14
CA LYS A 16 2.13 -15.98 13.75
C LYS A 16 2.23 -15.67 12.25
N LEU A 17 1.20 -15.96 11.45
CA LEU A 17 1.21 -15.70 10.02
C LEU A 17 1.25 -14.20 9.76
N ARG A 18 2.33 -13.73 9.14
CA ARG A 18 2.47 -12.33 8.72
C ARG A 18 2.05 -12.20 7.26
N LEU A 19 0.95 -11.49 7.05
CA LEU A 19 0.52 -11.09 5.72
C LEU A 19 1.20 -9.77 5.34
N MET A 20 1.73 -9.77 4.13
CA MET A 20 2.42 -8.67 3.51
C MET A 20 1.63 -8.22 2.29
N VAL A 21 1.65 -6.93 2.00
CA VAL A 21 0.89 -6.29 0.93
C VAL A 21 1.86 -5.85 -0.16
N SER A 22 1.62 -6.27 -1.39
CA SER A 22 2.40 -5.86 -2.56
C SER A 22 2.05 -4.45 -3.04
N SER A 23 2.81 -3.91 -4.00
CA SER A 23 2.49 -2.65 -4.69
C SER A 23 1.19 -2.70 -5.51
N CYS A 24 0.72 -3.89 -5.89
CA CYS A 24 -0.59 -4.09 -6.53
C CYS A 24 -1.73 -4.31 -5.51
N TYR A 25 -1.48 -4.07 -4.22
CA TYR A 25 -2.46 -4.18 -3.13
C TYR A 25 -3.06 -5.58 -2.95
N HIS A 26 -2.30 -6.63 -3.26
CA HIS A 26 -2.67 -8.02 -2.95
C HIS A 26 -1.91 -8.51 -1.72
N LYS A 27 -2.61 -9.25 -0.84
CA LYS A 27 -2.05 -9.84 0.38
C LYS A 27 -1.38 -11.19 0.06
N MET A 28 -0.25 -11.46 0.70
CA MET A 28 0.43 -12.76 0.63
C MET A 28 1.22 -13.01 1.91
N CYS A 29 1.34 -14.26 2.35
CA CYS A 29 2.16 -14.58 3.52
C CYS A 29 3.66 -14.49 3.21
N GLU A 30 4.45 -14.20 4.24
CA GLU A 30 5.91 -14.05 4.14
C GLU A 30 6.60 -15.26 3.49
N SER A 31 6.19 -16.48 3.82
CA SER A 31 6.75 -17.70 3.23
C SER A 31 6.47 -17.86 1.73
N CYS A 32 5.24 -17.56 1.29
CA CYS A 32 4.92 -17.59 -0.14
C CYS A 32 5.61 -16.46 -0.91
N MET A 33 5.75 -15.29 -0.29
CA MET A 33 6.52 -14.18 -0.85
C MET A 33 7.96 -14.56 -1.07
N ASP A 34 8.63 -15.07 -0.03
CA ASP A 34 10.04 -15.45 -0.10
C ASP A 34 10.27 -16.52 -1.16
N ARG A 35 9.37 -17.50 -1.25
CA ARG A 35 9.48 -18.57 -2.25
C ARG A 35 9.37 -18.04 -3.68
N ILE A 36 8.32 -17.27 -3.99
CA ILE A 36 8.03 -16.82 -5.37
C ILE A 36 9.03 -15.75 -5.82
N PHE A 37 9.35 -14.78 -4.95
CA PHE A 37 10.13 -13.61 -5.32
C PHE A 37 11.62 -13.69 -4.92
N SER A 38 12.11 -14.88 -4.56
CA SER A 38 13.53 -15.11 -4.20
C SER A 38 14.48 -14.97 -5.39
N LEU A 39 14.07 -15.48 -6.56
CA LEU A 39 14.91 -15.55 -7.75
C LEU A 39 14.88 -14.27 -8.59
N GLY A 40 13.92 -13.38 -8.36
CA GLY A 40 13.79 -12.16 -9.14
C GLY A 40 12.40 -11.54 -9.14
N PRO A 41 12.17 -10.55 -10.01
CA PRO A 41 10.85 -10.01 -10.25
C PRO A 41 9.97 -11.05 -10.95
N GLU A 42 8.89 -11.44 -10.30
CA GLU A 42 7.88 -12.39 -10.80
C GLU A 42 6.52 -11.71 -10.93
N PRO A 43 5.56 -12.26 -11.70
CA PRO A 43 4.21 -11.73 -11.77
C PRO A 43 3.44 -12.05 -10.48
N CYS A 44 2.63 -11.10 -10.02
CA CYS A 44 1.70 -11.34 -8.92
C CYS A 44 0.72 -12.48 -9.27
N PRO A 45 0.47 -13.45 -8.38
CA PRO A 45 -0.40 -14.59 -8.67
C PRO A 45 -1.90 -14.23 -8.78
N VAL A 46 -2.29 -12.99 -8.44
CA VAL A 46 -3.69 -12.53 -8.49
C VAL A 46 -3.96 -11.65 -9.71
N CYS A 47 -3.08 -10.69 -9.99
CA CYS A 47 -3.28 -9.69 -11.06
C CYS A 47 -2.19 -9.69 -12.13
N HIS A 48 -1.23 -10.62 -12.06
CA HIS A 48 -0.13 -10.80 -13.01
C HIS A 48 0.80 -9.59 -13.23
N THR A 49 0.67 -8.54 -12.42
CA THR A 49 1.61 -7.41 -12.44
C THR A 49 2.98 -7.87 -11.95
N THR A 50 4.03 -7.60 -12.72
CA THR A 50 5.41 -7.89 -12.33
C THR A 50 5.81 -7.03 -11.13
N ILE A 51 6.17 -7.68 -10.02
CA ILE A 51 6.53 -7.02 -8.77
C ILE A 51 7.83 -7.59 -8.21
N ARG A 52 8.52 -6.80 -7.38
CA ARG A 52 9.76 -7.19 -6.70
C ARG A 52 9.48 -7.47 -5.23
N LYS A 53 10.29 -8.33 -4.62
CA LYS A 53 10.25 -8.61 -3.17
C LYS A 53 10.30 -7.35 -2.31
N ALA A 54 11.12 -6.37 -2.68
CA ALA A 54 11.25 -5.10 -1.96
C ALA A 54 9.97 -4.23 -1.97
N HIS A 55 9.00 -4.51 -2.84
CA HIS A 55 7.74 -3.76 -2.91
C HIS A 55 6.69 -4.26 -1.93
N PHE A 56 6.96 -5.35 -1.20
CA PHE A 56 6.08 -5.84 -0.16
C PHE A 56 6.27 -5.04 1.13
N LYS A 57 5.15 -4.65 1.74
CA LYS A 57 5.12 -3.92 3.02
C LYS A 57 4.18 -4.62 4.00
N PRO A 58 4.45 -4.58 5.31
CA PRO A 58 3.51 -5.09 6.29
C PRO A 58 2.18 -4.34 6.19
N GLN A 59 1.08 -5.07 6.30
CA GLN A 59 -0.25 -4.46 6.40
C GLN A 59 -0.35 -3.69 7.72
N ARG A 60 -0.68 -2.39 7.64
CA ARG A 60 -0.88 -1.55 8.84
C ARG A 60 -2.34 -1.34 9.18
N PHE A 61 -3.19 -1.34 8.16
CA PHE A 61 -4.62 -1.09 8.28
C PHE A 61 -5.38 -2.32 7.78
N GLU A 62 -6.53 -2.61 8.40
CA GLU A 62 -7.40 -3.70 7.96
C GLU A 62 -7.89 -3.47 6.52
N ASP A 63 -8.25 -2.21 6.21
CA ASP A 63 -8.62 -1.78 4.87
C ASP A 63 -7.39 -1.37 4.04
N LEU A 64 -7.21 -2.05 2.90
CA LEU A 64 -6.18 -1.76 1.93
C LEU A 64 -6.46 -0.47 1.13
N GLY A 65 -7.72 -0.06 1.02
CA GLY A 65 -8.13 1.21 0.41
C GLY A 65 -7.55 2.40 1.17
N VAL A 66 -7.73 2.42 2.50
CA VAL A 66 -7.14 3.44 3.38
C VAL A 66 -5.61 3.44 3.28
N GLN A 67 -4.97 2.27 3.26
CA GLN A 67 -3.52 2.18 3.10
C GLN A 67 -3.04 2.75 1.76
N LYS A 68 -3.80 2.52 0.68
CA LYS A 68 -3.54 3.07 -0.66
C LYS A 68 -3.65 4.58 -0.67
N GLU A 69 -4.74 5.10 -0.12
CA GLU A 69 -5.01 6.53 -0.06
C GLU A 69 -3.94 7.27 0.76
N LEU A 70 -3.56 6.75 1.93
CA LEU A 70 -2.48 7.33 2.74
C LEU A 70 -1.13 7.31 2.03
N ALA A 71 -0.85 6.28 1.22
CA ALA A 71 0.36 6.23 0.42
C ALA A 71 0.36 7.32 -0.68
N ILE A 72 -0.81 7.56 -1.30
CA ILE A 72 -1.00 8.61 -2.31
C ILE A 72 -0.90 9.99 -1.66
N ARG A 73 -1.65 10.27 -0.59
CA ARG A 73 -1.60 11.53 0.16
C ARG A 73 -0.19 11.89 0.62
N LYS A 74 0.58 10.92 1.14
CA LYS A 74 1.99 11.14 1.51
C LYS A 74 2.89 11.48 0.33
N LYS A 75 2.59 10.96 -0.86
CA LYS A 75 3.33 11.28 -2.08
C LYS A 75 2.93 12.68 -2.58
N MET A 76 1.64 12.98 -2.60
CA MET A 76 1.12 14.29 -3.01
C MET A 76 1.61 15.40 -2.10
N ALA A 77 1.57 15.23 -0.77
CA ALA A 77 2.07 16.22 0.19
C ALA A 77 3.57 16.57 0.04
N ARG A 78 4.37 15.70 -0.59
CA ARG A 78 5.78 16.03 -0.91
C ARG A 78 5.92 16.93 -2.13
N THR A 79 5.00 16.81 -3.08
CA THR A 79 4.97 17.63 -4.30
C THR A 79 4.21 18.94 -4.08
N PHE A 80 3.10 18.86 -3.34
CA PHE A 80 2.19 19.93 -2.99
C PHE A 80 2.50 20.42 -1.58
N ASN A 81 3.67 21.05 -1.41
CA ASN A 81 4.22 21.44 -0.11
C ASN A 81 3.99 22.92 0.26
N LYS A 82 3.08 23.62 -0.44
CA LYS A 82 2.72 25.00 -0.08
C LYS A 82 2.03 25.04 1.29
N THR A 83 2.45 26.00 2.09
CA THR A 83 1.98 26.26 3.46
C THR A 83 1.10 27.50 3.49
N GLU A 84 0.36 27.75 4.57
CA GLU A 84 -0.53 28.91 4.68
C GLU A 84 0.19 30.25 4.41
N SER A 85 1.48 30.36 4.77
CA SER A 85 2.30 31.54 4.50
C SER A 85 2.58 31.82 3.01
N ASP A 86 2.37 30.82 2.15
CA ASP A 86 2.51 30.97 0.70
C ASP A 86 1.25 31.58 0.05
N PHE A 87 0.22 31.87 0.83
CA PHE A 87 -1.07 32.40 0.36
C PHE A 87 -1.42 33.74 1.00
N VAL A 88 -2.18 34.55 0.26
CA VAL A 88 -2.61 35.90 0.68
C VAL A 88 -3.77 35.84 1.69
N SER A 89 -4.56 34.76 1.69
CA SER A 89 -5.68 34.58 2.61
C SER A 89 -5.88 33.10 2.96
N SER A 90 -6.42 32.83 4.14
CA SER A 90 -6.75 31.45 4.57
C SER A 90 -7.81 30.80 3.66
N SER A 91 -8.66 31.59 3.00
CA SER A 91 -9.62 31.08 1.99
C SER A 91 -8.90 30.51 0.76
N ALA A 92 -7.87 31.20 0.27
CA ALA A 92 -7.06 30.72 -0.85
C ALA A 92 -6.24 29.46 -0.49
N TYR A 93 -5.77 29.37 0.76
CA TYR A 93 -5.11 28.16 1.26
C TYR A 93 -6.08 26.98 1.35
N ASN A 94 -7.30 27.18 1.86
CA ASN A 94 -8.33 26.13 1.90
C ASN A 94 -8.73 25.64 0.51
N ALA A 95 -8.88 26.56 -0.46
CA ALA A 95 -9.16 26.19 -1.86
C ALA A 95 -8.03 25.35 -2.47
N TYR A 96 -6.77 25.68 -2.16
CA TYR A 96 -5.62 24.87 -2.58
C TYR A 96 -5.61 23.49 -1.91
N LEU A 97 -5.98 23.38 -0.63
CA LEU A 97 -6.10 22.08 0.03
C LEU A 97 -7.18 21.21 -0.62
N GLU A 98 -8.30 21.80 -1.01
CA GLU A 98 -9.38 21.11 -1.74
C GLU A 98 -8.92 20.63 -3.12
N GLU A 99 -8.22 21.48 -3.90
CA GLU A 99 -7.62 21.11 -5.19
C GLU A 99 -6.59 19.97 -5.06
N VAL A 100 -5.87 19.89 -3.94
CA VAL A 100 -4.91 18.81 -3.68
C VAL A 100 -5.60 17.48 -3.35
N GLU A 101 -6.86 17.50 -2.92
CA GLU A 101 -7.64 16.30 -2.59
C GLU A 101 -8.49 15.74 -3.75
N GLU A 102 -8.79 16.53 -4.78
CA GLU A 102 -9.40 16.05 -6.06
C GLU A 102 -8.44 15.20 -6.91
#